data_AF-A0A1Y5TTY9-F1
#
_entry.id   AF-A0A1Y5TTY9-F1
#
_cell.length_a   1.000
_cell.length_b   1.000
_cell.length_c   1.000
_cell.angle_alpha   90.00
_cell.angle_beta   90.00
_cell.angle_gamma   90.00
#
_symmetry.space_group_name_H-M   'P 1'
#
loop_
_entity.id
_entity.type
_entity.pdbx_description
1 polymer ?
#
loop_
_entity_poly.entity_id
_entity_poly.type
_entity_poly.pdbx_seq_one_letter_code
_entity_poly.pdbx_strand_id
1 'polypeptide(L)'
;MKAAARFLMLSAALHLAAAATMGAALASAVLIGAGLLSLGLAAGLSRAMRGLAWLTFLLLPAGTSFAIFLAATPEIGPAPLYWAIAACNICASLGLFAALWRDPPARNA
;
A
#
# COMPACT_ATOMS: atom_id res chain seq x y z
N MET A 1 11.54 -5.22 6.31
CA MET A 1 10.77 -4.99 5.07
C MET A 1 9.69 -6.06 4.81
N LYS A 2 9.90 -7.35 5.16
CA LYS A 2 8.90 -8.42 4.95
C LYS A 2 7.50 -8.12 5.53
N ALA A 3 7.42 -7.56 6.74
CA ALA A 3 6.14 -7.18 7.33
C ALA A 3 5.40 -6.12 6.50
N ALA A 4 6.11 -5.06 6.10
CA ALA A 4 5.55 -4.02 5.23
C ALA A 4 5.10 -4.59 3.87
N ALA A 5 5.87 -5.52 3.29
CA ALA A 5 5.49 -6.19 2.05
C ALA A 5 4.16 -6.94 2.18
N ARG A 6 3.92 -7.63 3.30
CA ARG A 6 2.66 -8.35 3.54
C ARG A 6 1.46 -7.40 3.64
N PHE A 7 1.63 -6.28 4.35
CA PHE A 7 0.58 -5.25 4.41
C PHE A 7 0.32 -4.60 3.06
N LEU A 8 1.35 -4.39 2.24
CA LEU A 8 1.19 -3.90 0.87
C LEU A 8 0.47 -4.92 -0.03
N MET A 9 0.76 -6.21 0.11
CA MET A 9 0.02 -7.28 -0.61
C MET A 9 -1.46 -7.31 -0.21
N LEU A 10 -1.74 -7.18 1.09
CA LEU A 10 -3.11 -7.11 1.58
C LEU A 10 -3.83 -5.86 1.05
N SER A 11 -3.16 -4.71 1.10
CA SER A 11 -3.65 -3.47 0.49
C SER A 11 -3.97 -3.66 -0.99
N ALA A 12 -3.08 -4.32 -1.74
CA ALA A 12 -3.31 -4.63 -3.15
C ALA A 12 -4.55 -5.50 -3.38
N ALA A 13 -4.71 -6.57 -2.61
CA ALA A 13 -5.89 -7.44 -2.69
C ALA A 13 -7.17 -6.66 -2.38
N LEU A 14 -7.14 -5.76 -1.40
CA LEU A 14 -8.28 -4.90 -1.07
C LEU A 14 -8.61 -3.89 -2.18
N HIS A 15 -7.62 -3.33 -2.87
CA HIS A 15 -7.87 -2.48 -4.04
C HIS A 15 -8.56 -3.25 -5.17
N LEU A 16 -8.13 -4.48 -5.44
CA LEU A 16 -8.75 -5.35 -6.44
C LEU A 16 -10.18 -5.75 -6.03
N ALA A 17 -10.39 -6.03 -4.75
CA ALA A 17 -11.73 -6.29 -4.21
C ALA A 17 -12.64 -5.07 -4.34
N ALA A 18 -12.14 -3.87 -4.03
CA ALA A 18 -12.88 -2.62 -4.20
C ALA A 18 -13.22 -2.37 -5.69
N ALA A 19 -12.27 -2.59 -6.60
CA ALA A 19 -12.51 -2.49 -8.04
C ALA A 19 -13.63 -3.43 -8.51
N ALA A 20 -13.64 -4.67 -8.02
CA ALA A 20 -14.67 -5.65 -8.36
C ALA A 20 -16.09 -5.21 -7.94
N THR A 21 -16.22 -4.40 -6.89
CA THR A 21 -17.52 -3.84 -6.47
C THR A 21 -18.01 -2.68 -7.34
N MET A 22 -17.15 -2.09 -8.19
CA MET A 22 -17.44 -0.89 -8.99
C MET A 22 -17.66 -1.17 -10.48
N GLY A 23 -17.55 -2.42 -10.94
CA GLY A 23 -17.75 -2.77 -12.35
C GLY A 23 -16.74 -2.12 -13.30
N ALA A 24 -17.18 -1.73 -14.51
CA ALA A 24 -16.33 -1.18 -15.58
C ALA A 24 -16.11 0.36 -15.50
N ALA A 25 -16.37 0.98 -14.35
CA ALA A 25 -16.18 2.42 -14.17
C ALA A 25 -14.70 2.83 -14.22
N LEU A 26 -14.40 4.08 -14.59
CA LEU A 26 -13.03 4.63 -14.54
C LEU A 26 -12.39 4.46 -13.15
N ALA A 27 -13.17 4.62 -12.09
CA ALA A 27 -12.73 4.39 -10.72
C ALA A 27 -12.21 2.96 -10.48
N SER A 28 -12.80 1.96 -11.14
CA SER A 28 -12.34 0.57 -11.09
C SER A 28 -10.96 0.42 -11.72
N ALA A 29 -10.71 1.06 -12.87
CA ALA A 29 -9.39 1.04 -13.51
C ALA A 29 -8.30 1.69 -12.63
N VAL A 30 -8.63 2.80 -11.94
CA VAL A 30 -7.73 3.45 -10.98
C VAL A 30 -7.39 2.50 -9.82
N LEU A 31 -8.39 1.83 -9.25
CA LEU A 31 -8.20 0.87 -8.16
C LEU A 31 -7.38 -0.35 -8.60
N ILE A 32 -7.61 -0.87 -9.80
CA ILE A 32 -6.79 -1.95 -10.38
C ILE A 32 -5.34 -1.49 -10.53
N GLY A 33 -5.11 -0.31 -11.11
CA GLY A 33 -3.77 0.25 -11.25
C GLY A 33 -3.05 0.42 -9.91
N ALA A 34 -3.74 0.93 -8.89
CA ALA A 34 -3.21 1.07 -7.54
C ALA A 34 -2.90 -0.29 -6.88
N GLY A 35 -3.75 -1.29 -7.11
CA GLY A 35 -3.52 -2.67 -6.66
C GLY A 35 -2.28 -3.29 -7.31
N LEU A 36 -2.13 -3.15 -8.63
CA LEU A 36 -0.96 -3.65 -9.36
C LEU A 36 0.34 -2.93 -8.95
N LEU A 37 0.29 -1.61 -8.77
CA LEU A 37 1.42 -0.84 -8.23
C LEU A 37 1.82 -1.35 -6.85
N SER A 38 0.84 -1.57 -5.97
CA SER A 38 1.07 -2.12 -4.63
C SER A 38 1.69 -3.51 -4.68
N LEU A 39 1.29 -4.39 -5.61
CA LEU A 39 1.95 -5.69 -5.81
C LEU A 39 3.40 -5.54 -6.26
N GLY A 40 3.67 -4.65 -7.22
CA GLY A 40 5.03 -4.39 -7.72
C GLY A 40 5.96 -3.88 -6.61
N LEU A 41 5.48 -2.92 -5.82
CA LEU A 41 6.20 -2.41 -4.65
C LEU A 41 6.40 -3.52 -3.61
N ALA A 42 5.38 -4.33 -3.31
CA ALA A 42 5.48 -5.45 -2.37
C ALA A 42 6.53 -6.48 -2.78
N ALA A 43 6.64 -6.78 -4.08
CA ALA A 43 7.65 -7.67 -4.63
C ALA A 43 9.07 -7.10 -4.40
N GLY A 44 9.26 -5.80 -4.63
CA GLY A 44 10.51 -5.09 -4.33
C GLY A 44 10.89 -5.12 -2.85
N LEU A 45 9.92 -4.87 -1.96
CA LEU A 45 10.11 -4.95 -0.51
C LEU A 45 10.45 -6.37 -0.03
N SER A 46 9.85 -7.39 -0.66
CA SER A 46 10.12 -8.80 -0.35
C SER A 46 11.55 -9.20 -0.70
N ARG A 47 12.14 -8.54 -1.71
CA ARG A 47 13.55 -8.65 -2.12
C ARG A 47 14.46 -7.67 -1.38
N ALA A 48 13.96 -6.96 -0.36
CA ALA A 48 14.69 -5.98 0.45
C ALA A 48 15.38 -4.87 -0.37
N MET A 49 14.79 -4.47 -1.50
CA MET A 49 15.32 -3.41 -2.34
C MET A 49 15.16 -2.04 -1.65
N ARG A 50 16.25 -1.49 -1.08
CA ARG A 50 16.20 -0.23 -0.31
C ARG A 50 15.64 0.96 -1.10
N GLY A 51 15.97 1.09 -2.39
CA GLY A 51 15.43 2.16 -3.24
C GLY A 51 13.90 2.10 -3.35
N LEU A 52 13.34 0.91 -3.57
CA LEU A 52 11.90 0.71 -3.59
C LEU A 52 11.26 0.88 -2.20
N ALA A 53 11.98 0.57 -1.13
CA ALA A 53 11.51 0.83 0.23
C ALA A 53 11.33 2.32 0.51
N TRP A 54 12.29 3.15 0.09
CA TRP A 54 12.15 4.61 0.17
C TRP A 54 11.01 5.13 -0.70
N LEU A 55 10.93 4.69 -1.96
CA LEU A 55 9.85 5.07 -2.86
C LEU A 55 8.48 4.71 -2.28
N THR A 56 8.32 3.48 -1.78
CA THR A 56 7.07 3.03 -1.16
C THR A 56 6.73 3.89 0.06
N PHE A 57 7.70 4.17 0.92
CA PHE A 57 7.51 4.99 2.11
C PHE A 57 7.02 6.42 1.77
N LEU A 58 7.52 7.00 0.68
CA LEU A 58 7.08 8.32 0.19
C LEU A 58 5.69 8.30 -0.46
N LEU A 59 5.31 7.21 -1.13
CA LEU A 59 4.01 7.09 -1.81
C LEU A 59 2.85 6.74 -0.87
N LEU A 60 3.12 6.02 0.22
CA LEU A 60 2.09 5.54 1.14
C LEU A 60 1.24 6.65 1.78
N PRO A 61 1.77 7.82 2.19
CA PRO A 61 0.95 8.92 2.68
C PRO A 61 -0.11 9.37 1.68
N ALA A 62 0.27 9.56 0.41
CA ALA A 62 -0.67 9.95 -0.64
C ALA A 62 -1.75 8.88 -0.86
N GLY A 63 -1.34 7.60 -0.93
CA GLY A 63 -2.30 6.49 -1.05
C GLY A 63 -3.23 6.35 0.15
N THR A 64 -2.75 6.65 1.37
CA THR A 64 -3.55 6.65 2.59
C THR A 64 -4.58 7.77 2.60
N SER A 65 -4.15 9.01 2.29
CA SER A 65 -5.06 10.16 2.20
C SER A 65 -6.14 9.93 1.15
N PHE A 66 -5.77 9.37 0.00
CA PHE A 66 -6.73 9.05 -1.05
C PHE A 66 -7.74 7.97 -0.61
N ALA A 67 -7.29 6.91 0.07
CA ALA A 67 -8.18 5.90 0.62
C ALA A 67 -9.16 6.49 1.66
N ILE A 68 -8.70 7.37 2.54
CA ILE A 68 -9.58 8.05 3.51
C ILE A 68 -10.61 8.93 2.80
N PHE A 69 -10.19 9.67 1.76
CA PHE A 69 -11.10 10.47 0.94
C PHE A 69 -12.19 9.61 0.28
N LEU A 70 -11.82 8.47 -0.31
CA LEU A 70 -12.80 7.53 -0.88
C LEU A 70 -13.72 6.95 0.20
N ALA A 71 -13.20 6.62 1.38
CA ALA A 71 -14.01 6.12 2.48
C ALA A 71 -15.08 7.11 2.96
N ALA A 72 -14.81 8.41 2.82
CA ALA A 72 -15.74 9.49 3.13
C ALA A 72 -16.70 9.81 1.97
N THR A 73 -16.55 9.16 0.81
CA THR A 73 -17.35 9.42 -0.40
C THR A 73 -18.34 8.27 -0.63
N PRO A 74 -19.64 8.43 -0.27
CA PRO A 74 -20.59 7.32 -0.22
C PRO A 74 -20.93 6.68 -1.57
N GLU A 75 -20.62 7.34 -2.69
CA GLU A 75 -20.92 6.84 -4.03
C GLU A 75 -19.82 5.95 -4.63
N ILE A 76 -18.63 5.93 -4.02
CA ILE A 76 -17.47 5.24 -4.55
C ILE A 76 -17.21 4.00 -3.70
N GLY A 77 -17.95 2.92 -3.94
CA GLY A 77 -17.73 1.61 -3.33
C GLY A 77 -17.98 1.54 -1.81
N PRO A 78 -17.74 0.36 -1.18
CA PRO A 78 -18.03 0.18 0.23
C PRO A 78 -16.93 0.81 1.12
N ALA A 79 -17.32 1.82 1.91
CA ALA A 79 -16.44 2.55 2.85
C ALA A 79 -15.50 1.67 3.71
N PRO A 80 -15.94 0.51 4.26
CA PRO A 80 -15.06 -0.36 5.04
C PRO A 80 -13.82 -0.87 4.28
N LEU A 81 -13.90 -1.08 2.97
CA LEU A 81 -12.74 -1.50 2.17
C LEU A 81 -11.67 -0.42 2.14
N TYR A 82 -12.06 0.84 1.97
CA TYR A 82 -11.10 1.95 1.91
C TYR A 82 -10.47 2.23 3.28
N TRP A 83 -11.22 2.09 4.37
CA TRP A 83 -10.64 2.13 5.72
C TRP A 83 -9.62 0.99 5.94
N ALA A 84 -9.92 -0.22 5.47
CA ALA A 84 -8.98 -1.34 5.54
C ALA A 84 -7.70 -1.09 4.69
N ILE A 85 -7.84 -0.50 3.50
CA ILE A 85 -6.72 -0.07 2.66
C ILE A 85 -5.85 0.95 3.40
N ALA A 86 -6.47 1.99 3.98
CA ALA A 86 -5.77 3.01 4.75
C ALA A 86 -5.00 2.41 5.94
N ALA A 87 -5.64 1.49 6.68
CA ALA A 87 -4.99 0.79 7.80
C ALA A 87 -3.78 -0.04 7.33
N CYS A 88 -3.91 -0.78 6.22
CA CYS A 88 -2.80 -1.54 5.64
C CYS A 88 -1.63 -0.62 5.24
N ASN A 89 -1.94 0.52 4.63
CA ASN A 89 -0.93 1.50 4.22
C ASN A 89 -0.20 2.08 5.44
N ILE A 90 -0.91 2.40 6.52
CA ILE A 90 -0.30 2.86 7.78
C ILE A 90 0.61 1.78 8.38
N CYS A 91 0.14 0.54 8.49
CA CYS A 91 0.96 -0.58 9.00
C CYS A 91 2.20 -0.84 8.12
N ALA A 92 2.07 -0.71 6.80
CA ALA A 92 3.20 -0.81 5.88
C ALA A 92 4.20 0.34 6.10
N SER A 93 3.74 1.58 6.26
CA SER A 93 4.58 2.75 6.56
C SER A 93 5.36 2.57 7.86
N LEU A 94 4.71 2.12 8.94
CA LEU A 94 5.37 1.84 10.22
C LEU A 94 6.42 0.73 10.07
N GLY A 95 6.08 -0.34 9.35
CA GLY A 95 7.01 -1.44 9.07
C GLY A 95 8.20 -1.03 8.20
N LEU A 96 8.02 -0.06 7.30
CA LEU A 96 9.10 0.51 6.50
C LEU A 96 9.96 1.46 7.31
N PHE A 97 9.36 2.34 8.11
CA PHE A 97 10.09 3.24 9.00
C PHE A 97 11.06 2.44 9.89
N ALA A 98 10.55 1.42 10.59
CA ALA A 98 11.37 0.55 11.44
C ALA A 98 12.47 -0.21 10.66
N ALA A 99 12.25 -0.50 9.37
CA ALA A 99 13.22 -1.22 8.54
C ALA A 99 14.26 -0.32 7.87
N LEU A 100 13.91 0.93 7.54
CA LEU A 100 14.78 1.90 6.89
C LEU A 100 15.71 2.59 7.89
N TRP A 101 15.22 2.85 9.10
CA TRP A 101 15.96 3.49 10.20
C TRP A 101 16.62 2.54 11.18
N ARG A 102 16.49 1.22 10.99
CA ARG A 102 17.39 0.29 11.69
C ARG A 102 18.79 0.48 11.13
N ASP A 103 19.77 0.67 12.02
CA ASP A 103 21.17 0.71 11.63
C ASP A 103 21.50 -0.52 10.79
N PRO A 104 22.24 -0.35 9.68
CA PRO A 104 22.80 -1.51 9.00
C PRO A 104 23.64 -2.27 10.02
N PRO A 105 23.56 -3.62 10.07
CA PRO A 105 24.51 -4.38 10.87
C PRO A 105 25.91 -3.92 10.46
N ALA A 106 26.73 -3.56 11.46
CA ALA A 106 28.06 -3.01 11.26
C ALA A 106 28.75 -3.79 10.13
N ARG A 107 29.00 -3.12 9.00
CA ARG A 107 29.82 -3.67 7.93
C ARG A 107 31.24 -3.65 8.45
N ASN A 108 31.60 -4.70 9.19
CA ASN A 108 32.93 -5.11 9.62
C ASN A 108 33.92 -3.96 9.92
N ALA A 109 34.06 -3.66 11.21
CA ALA A 109 35.36 -3.35 11.80
C ALA A 109 36.34 -4.52 11.59
#